data_AF-A0A7W6MVP4-F1
#
_entry.id   AF-A0A7W6MVP4-F1
#
_cell.length_a   1.000
_cell.length_b   1.000
_cell.length_c   1.000
_cell.angle_alpha   90.00
_cell.angle_beta   90.00
_cell.angle_gamma   90.00
#
_symmetry.space_group_name_H-M   'P 1'
#
loop_
_entity.id
_entity.type
_entity.pdbx_description
1 polymer ?
#
loop_
_entity_poly.entity_id
_entity_poly.type
_entity_poly.pdbx_seq_one_letter_code
_entity_poly.pdbx_strand_id
1 'polypeptide(L)' 'MAPAGLTLRQGYFEDPRSFQGLVDLLQDVFGIDIGAQNLLGGPDPTCMPFGYFDTDGRCVANFSVFPCR' A
#
# COMPACT_ATOMS: atom_id res chain seq x y z
N MET A 1 16.28 0.90 -10.96
CA MET A 1 15.85 -0.49 -11.15
C MET A 1 15.55 -1.06 -9.79
N ALA A 2 14.37 -1.64 -9.55
CA ALA A 2 14.09 -2.28 -8.27
C ALA A 2 15.06 -3.47 -8.08
N PRO A 3 15.41 -3.85 -6.84
CA PRO A 3 16.10 -5.11 -6.56
C PRO A 3 15.42 -6.28 -7.27
N ALA A 4 16.19 -7.30 -7.68
CA ALA A 4 15.65 -8.48 -8.34
C ALA A 4 14.53 -9.12 -7.50
N GLY A 5 13.41 -9.47 -8.14
CA GLY A 5 12.23 -10.04 -7.48
C GLY A 5 11.24 -9.02 -6.92
N LEU A 6 11.51 -7.71 -7.02
CA LEU A 6 10.57 -6.66 -6.61
C LEU A 6 9.88 -5.99 -7.81
N THR A 7 8.58 -5.84 -7.69
CA THR A 7 7.72 -5.13 -8.66
C THR A 7 7.19 -3.85 -8.02
N LEU A 8 7.42 -2.71 -8.67
CA LEU A 8 6.79 -1.45 -8.30
C LEU A 8 5.33 -1.44 -8.80
N ARG A 9 4.37 -1.28 -7.88
CA ARG A 9 2.95 -1.08 -8.20
C ARG A 9 2.52 0.32 -7.80
N GLN A 10 1.56 0.87 -8.55
CA GLN A 10 0.98 2.20 -8.35
C GLN A 10 -0.54 2.09 -8.37
N GLY A 11 -1.24 3.00 -7.67
CA GLY A 11 -2.70 3.09 -7.75
C GLY A 11 -3.44 1.84 -7.26
N TYR A 12 -2.82 1.06 -6.37
CA TYR A 12 -3.27 -0.28 -6.04
C TYR A 12 -4.33 -0.34 -4.92
N PHE A 13 -4.88 0.79 -4.47
CA PHE A 13 -5.93 0.80 -3.44
C PHE A 13 -7.21 0.10 -3.89
N GLU A 14 -7.48 0.07 -5.19
CA GLU A 14 -8.64 -0.65 -5.75
C GLU A 14 -8.41 -2.16 -5.87
N ASP A 15 -7.17 -2.65 -5.72
CA ASP A 15 -6.86 -4.08 -5.65
C ASP A 15 -6.85 -4.54 -4.18
N PRO A 16 -7.84 -5.33 -3.72
CA PRO A 16 -7.92 -5.73 -2.32
C PRO A 16 -6.69 -6.48 -1.82
N ARG A 17 -5.99 -7.24 -2.69
CA ARG A 17 -4.78 -7.98 -2.30
C ARG A 17 -3.60 -7.05 -2.09
N SER A 18 -3.39 -6.11 -3.01
CA SER A 18 -2.32 -5.12 -2.87
C SER A 18 -2.59 -4.16 -1.70
N PHE A 19 -3.85 -3.78 -1.46
CA PHE A 19 -4.22 -3.01 -0.29
C PHE A 19 -3.97 -3.77 1.01
N GLN A 20 -4.37 -5.05 1.10
CA GLN A 20 -4.08 -5.89 2.26
C GLN A 20 -2.56 -5.99 2.51
N GLY A 21 -1.75 -6.13 1.46
CA GLY A 21 -0.30 -6.11 1.61
C GLY A 21 0.24 -4.82 2.25
N LEU A 22 -0.36 -3.66 1.96
CA LEU A 22 -0.02 -2.41 2.64
C LEU A 22 -0.48 -2.39 4.11
N VAL A 23 -1.69 -2.88 4.39
CA VAL A 23 -2.20 -3.02 5.76
C VAL A 23 -1.23 -3.86 6.58
N ASP A 24 -0.82 -5.02 6.06
CA ASP A 24 0.10 -5.95 6.71
C ASP A 24 1.47 -5.28 6.96
N LEU A 25 2.00 -4.56 5.98
CA LEU A 25 3.27 -3.83 6.11
C LEU A 25 3.22 -2.78 7.23
N LEU A 26 2.18 -1.94 7.27
CA LEU A 26 2.07 -0.87 8.26
C LEU A 26 1.78 -1.42 9.67
N GLN A 27 1.04 -2.52 9.76
CA GLN A 27 0.82 -3.22 11.02
C GLN A 27 2.12 -3.86 11.54
N ASP A 28 2.90 -4.52 10.68
CA ASP A 28 4.15 -5.20 11.04
C ASP A 28 5.24 -4.20 11.46
N VAL A 29 5.40 -3.10 10.72
CA VAL A 29 6.50 -2.14 10.94
C VAL A 29 6.15 -1.07 11.97
N PHE A 30 4.91 -0.57 11.98
CA PHE A 30 4.50 0.57 12.80
C PHE A 30 3.39 0.25 13.81
N GLY A 31 2.78 -0.94 13.75
CA GLY A 31 1.62 -1.28 14.58
C GLY A 31 0.35 -0.53 14.19
N ILE A 32 0.24 -0.03 12.96
CA ILE A 32 -0.88 0.78 12.48
C ILE A 32 -1.79 -0.06 11.57
N ASP A 33 -3.04 -0.25 11.98
CA ASP A 33 -4.07 -0.86 11.14
C ASP A 33 -4.78 0.21 10.29
N ILE A 34 -4.35 0.36 9.04
CA ILE A 34 -5.03 1.23 8.07
C ILE A 34 -6.26 0.55 7.43
N GLY A 35 -6.48 -0.74 7.65
CA GLY A 35 -7.63 -1.49 7.12
C GLY A 35 -8.96 -0.97 7.67
N ALA A 36 -8.94 -0.39 8.87
CA ALA A 36 -10.09 0.29 9.48
C ALA A 36 -10.69 1.40 8.58
N GLN A 37 -9.92 1.98 7.65
CA GLN A 37 -10.42 2.97 6.69
C GLN A 37 -11.54 2.41 5.81
N ASN A 38 -11.57 1.10 5.53
CA ASN A 38 -12.66 0.47 4.75
C ASN A 38 -14.02 0.59 5.45
N LEU A 39 -14.05 0.74 6.77
CA LEU A 39 -15.28 1.00 7.54
C LEU A 39 -15.72 2.47 7.44
N LEU A 40 -14.84 3.35 6.97
CA LEU A 40 -15.02 4.81 6.89
C LEU A 40 -15.15 5.32 5.44
N GLY A 41 -15.39 4.43 4.48
CA GLY A 41 -15.51 4.77 3.06
C GLY A 41 -14.24 4.53 2.24
N GLY A 42 -13.20 3.94 2.83
CA GLY A 42 -11.96 3.58 2.17
C GLY A 42 -10.87 4.65 2.26
N PRO A 43 -9.70 4.38 1.67
CA PRO A 43 -8.60 5.36 1.61
C PRO A 43 -8.98 6.59 0.78
N ASP A 44 -8.33 7.72 1.06
CA ASP A 44 -8.49 8.95 0.28
C ASP A 44 -8.28 8.67 -1.22
N PRO A 45 -9.30 8.88 -2.08
CA PRO A 45 -9.20 8.57 -3.51
C PRO A 45 -8.24 9.49 -4.26
N THR A 46 -7.80 10.60 -3.66
CA THR A 46 -6.80 11.50 -4.23
C THR A 46 -5.37 11.14 -3.83
N CYS A 47 -5.20 10.23 -2.86
CA CYS A 47 -3.90 9.71 -2.47
C CYS A 47 -3.35 8.81 -3.58
N MET A 48 -2.07 8.98 -3.90
CA MET A 48 -1.36 8.19 -4.89
C MET A 48 -0.39 7.23 -4.19
N PRO A 49 -0.77 5.95 -4.02
CA PRO A 49 0.08 4.97 -3.36
C PRO A 49 1.09 4.33 -4.31
N PHE A 50 2.32 4.18 -3.83
CA PHE A 50 3.40 3.44 -4.48
C PHE A 50 3.91 2.37 -3.53
N GLY A 51 4.14 1.16 -4.05
CA GLY A 51 4.53 0.02 -3.24
C GLY A 51 5.45 -0.92 -4.00
N TYR A 52 6.45 -1.46 -3.30
CA TYR A 52 7.27 -2.55 -3.81
C TYR A 52 6.71 -3.88 -3.29
N PHE A 53 6.40 -4.77 -4.22
CA PHE A 53 5.86 -6.09 -3.94
C PHE A 53 6.85 -7.17 -4.34
N ASP A 54 7.05 -8.17 -3.48
CA ASP A 54 7.87 -9.33 -3.81
C ASP A 54 7.14 -10.36 -4.70
N THR A 55 7.81 -11.48 -4.98
CA THR A 55 7.28 -12.56 -5.82
C THR A 55 6.08 -13.27 -5.21
N ASP A 56 5.94 -13.23 -3.89
CA ASP A 56 4.81 -13.81 -3.15
C ASP A 56 3.64 -12.83 -3.05
N GLY A 57 3.84 -11.59 -3.50
CA GLY A 57 2.84 -10.53 -3.47
C GLY A 57 2.76 -9.79 -2.14
N ARG A 58 3.75 -9.94 -1.25
CA ARG A 58 3.85 -9.16 -0.02
C ARG A 58 4.39 -7.75 -0.33
N CYS A 59 3.78 -6.73 0.26
CA CYS A 59 4.30 -5.37 0.20
C CYS A 59 5.47 -5.24 1.18
N VAL A 60 6.64 -4.83 0.70
CA VAL A 60 7.86 -4.72 1.52
C VAL A 60 8.30 -3.28 1.77
N ALA A 61 7.77 -2.33 0.98
CA ALA A 61 8.00 -0.91 1.17
C ALA A 61 6.86 -0.11 0.53
N ASN A 62 6.50 1.02 1.13
CA ASN A 62 5.48 1.93 0.65
C ASN A 62 5.92 3.39 0.77
N PHE A 63 5.49 4.21 -0.17
CA PHE A 63 5.42 5.65 -0.03
C PHE A 63 4.16 6.15 -0.73
N SER A 64 3.52 7.15 -0.16
CA SER A 64 2.25 7.66 -0.65
C SER A 64 2.34 9.18 -0.81
N VAL A 65 1.80 9.69 -1.91
CA VAL A 65 1.77 11.12 -2.18
C VAL A 65 0.36 11.63 -1.94
N PHE A 66 0.26 12.67 -1.12
CA PHE A 66 -0.97 13.42 -0.92
C PHE A 66 -0.83 14.77 -1.64
N PRO A 67 -1.76 15.12 -2.54
CA PRO A 67 -1.71 16.42 -3.19
C PRO A 67 -1.91 17.54 -2.15
N CYS A 68 -1.08 18.58 -2.21
CA CYS A 68 -1.32 19.79 -1.42
C CYS A 68 -2.51 20.52 -2.03
N ARG A 69 -3.56 20.76 -1.24
CA ARG A 69 -4.68 21.61 -1.64
C ARG A 69 -4.36 23.08 -1.40
#